data_AF-I2C6F4-F1
#
_entry.id   AF-I2C6F4-F1
#
_cell.length_a   1.000
_cell.length_b   1.000
_cell.length_c   1.000
_cell.angle_alpha   90.00
_cell.angle_beta   90.00
_cell.angle_gamma   90.00
#
_symmetry.space_group_name_H-M   'P 1'
#
loop_
_entity.id
_entity.type
_entity.pdbx_description
1 polymer ?
#
loop_
_entity_poly.entity_id
_entity_poly.type
_entity_poly.pdbx_seq_one_letter_code
_entity_poly.pdbx_strand_id
1 'polypeptide(L)'
;MKRHAYQTEMLNWCETLKEQVIQQGRFDRFAAQIDRIFHTLQDDGLTEAEWYEQASALYRDITEPEEPDERRAYVPIGKHVLPKLPYSYSALEPYISREIMKLHHTKHHQSYVDGLNKAELELKKARQTKQYDLVAHWERQLAFHGAGHYLHSIFWFSMNPNGKRRPTGALFQMIDVSFGSYSAFKEQFSQAAKKVEGVGWAILVWAPRAGRLEILAAEKHQLYSQWDVIPLLPLDVWEHAYYLQYKNDRAAYVDQWWNVVDWREAEKRFEQAHRVIWPLY
;
A
#
# COMPACT_ATOMS: atom_id res chain seq x y z
N MET A 1 -16.37 -13.51 -49.81
CA MET A 1 -17.74 -12.98 -49.58
C MET A 1 -17.89 -11.68 -50.37
N LYS A 2 -19.09 -11.28 -50.81
CA LYS A 2 -19.27 -9.89 -51.29
C LYS A 2 -19.21 -8.98 -50.05
N ARG A 3 -18.41 -7.91 -50.05
CA ARG A 3 -18.19 -7.00 -48.90
C ARG A 3 -19.46 -6.60 -48.16
N HIS A 4 -20.52 -6.32 -48.92
CA HIS A 4 -21.84 -6.00 -48.37
C HIS A 4 -22.45 -7.16 -47.55
N ALA A 5 -22.28 -8.41 -47.97
CA ALA A 5 -22.77 -9.57 -47.21
C ALA A 5 -22.06 -9.72 -45.86
N TYR A 6 -20.74 -9.50 -45.84
CA TYR A 6 -19.94 -9.53 -44.60
C TYR A 6 -20.33 -8.41 -43.64
N GLN A 7 -20.53 -7.19 -44.16
CA GLN A 7 -21.02 -6.04 -43.40
C GLN A 7 -22.40 -6.32 -42.76
N THR A 8 -23.33 -6.91 -43.51
CA THR A 8 -24.66 -7.30 -42.98
C THR A 8 -24.55 -8.36 -41.88
N GLU A 9 -23.69 -9.36 -42.04
CA GLU A 9 -23.45 -10.36 -40.99
C GLU A 9 -22.87 -9.74 -39.71
N MET A 10 -21.94 -8.80 -39.85
CA MET A 10 -21.35 -8.11 -38.70
C MET A 10 -22.33 -7.21 -37.97
N LEU A 11 -23.23 -6.53 -38.69
CA LEU A 11 -24.30 -5.73 -38.08
C LEU A 11 -25.25 -6.61 -37.25
N ASN A 12 -25.70 -7.73 -37.81
CA ASN A 12 -26.59 -8.67 -37.10
C ASN A 12 -25.93 -9.25 -35.85
N TRP A 13 -24.64 -9.56 -35.96
CA TRP A 13 -23.86 -10.05 -34.83
C TRP A 13 -23.66 -8.98 -33.74
N CYS A 14 -23.42 -7.71 -34.10
CA CYS A 14 -23.33 -6.61 -33.15
C CYS A 14 -24.66 -6.35 -32.42
N GLU A 15 -25.80 -6.47 -33.09
CA GLU A 15 -27.12 -6.38 -32.45
C GLU A 15 -27.33 -7.52 -31.44
N THR A 16 -26.92 -8.73 -31.80
CA THR A 16 -26.99 -9.88 -30.88
C THR A 16 -26.15 -9.65 -29.61
N LEU A 17 -24.95 -9.08 -29.75
CA LEU A 17 -24.10 -8.72 -28.61
C LEU A 17 -24.69 -7.61 -27.75
N LYS A 18 -25.31 -6.61 -28.37
CA LYS A 18 -26.00 -5.52 -27.67
C LYS A 18 -27.14 -6.05 -26.80
N GLU A 19 -27.97 -6.95 -27.35
CA GLU A 19 -29.04 -7.61 -26.59
C GLU A 19 -28.48 -8.42 -25.41
N GLN A 20 -27.40 -9.16 -25.63
CA GLN A 20 -26.72 -9.92 -24.57
C GLN A 20 -26.22 -9.02 -23.44
N VAL A 21 -25.60 -7.88 -23.77
CA VAL A 21 -25.11 -6.91 -22.79
C VAL A 21 -26.25 -6.24 -22.01
N ILE A 22 -27.37 -5.96 -22.67
CA ILE A 22 -28.59 -5.41 -22.03
C ILE A 22 -29.15 -6.43 -21.03
N GLN A 23 -29.27 -7.70 -21.44
CA GLN A 23 -29.75 -8.79 -20.56
C GLN A 23 -28.82 -8.99 -19.34
N GLN A 24 -27.52 -8.74 -19.51
CA GLN A 24 -26.54 -8.77 -18.42
C GLN A 24 -26.53 -7.50 -17.55
N GLY A 25 -27.33 -6.47 -17.87
CA GLY A 25 -27.35 -5.20 -17.13
C GLY A 25 -26.08 -4.36 -17.28
N ARG A 26 -25.28 -4.59 -18.33
CA ARG A 26 -23.96 -3.94 -18.57
C ARG A 26 -24.01 -2.86 -19.66
N PHE A 27 -25.19 -2.45 -20.11
CA PHE A 27 -25.35 -1.57 -21.28
C PHE A 27 -24.63 -0.23 -21.15
N ASP A 28 -24.77 0.46 -20.03
CA ASP A 28 -24.13 1.78 -19.81
C ASP A 28 -22.60 1.74 -19.96
N ARG A 29 -21.97 0.58 -19.70
CA ARG A 29 -20.52 0.38 -19.82
C ARG A 29 -20.08 0.28 -21.28
N PHE A 30 -20.87 -0.39 -22.13
CA PHE A 30 -20.47 -0.74 -23.49
C PHE A 30 -21.17 0.08 -24.58
N ALA A 31 -22.18 0.88 -24.23
CA ALA A 31 -22.97 1.68 -25.18
C ALA A 31 -22.09 2.44 -26.18
N ALA A 32 -21.08 3.17 -25.70
CA ALA A 32 -20.20 3.97 -26.55
C ALA A 32 -19.31 3.14 -27.50
N GLN A 33 -18.93 1.90 -27.12
CA GLN A 33 -18.16 1.00 -27.98
C GLN A 33 -19.07 0.33 -29.03
N ILE A 34 -20.26 -0.09 -28.61
CA ILE A 34 -21.29 -0.66 -29.48
C ILE A 34 -21.70 0.36 -30.56
N ASP A 35 -22.04 1.59 -30.15
CA ASP A 35 -22.43 2.66 -31.07
C ASP A 35 -21.32 3.01 -32.08
N ARG A 36 -20.07 2.98 -31.61
CA ARG A 36 -18.91 3.19 -32.48
C ARG A 36 -18.81 2.13 -33.56
N ILE A 37 -19.00 0.85 -33.21
CA ILE A 37 -18.92 -0.23 -34.19
C ILE A 37 -20.06 -0.12 -35.21
N PHE A 38 -21.28 0.15 -34.78
CA PHE A 38 -22.41 0.40 -35.69
C PHE A 38 -22.12 1.54 -36.67
N HIS A 39 -21.50 2.62 -36.19
CA HIS A 39 -21.11 3.74 -37.04
C HIS A 39 -20.02 3.33 -38.05
N THR A 40 -18.97 2.65 -37.61
CA THR A 40 -17.86 2.23 -38.49
C THR A 40 -18.26 1.17 -39.50
N LEU A 41 -19.22 0.29 -39.16
CA LEU A 41 -19.77 -0.69 -40.08
C LEU A 41 -20.62 -0.04 -41.18
N GLN A 42 -21.00 1.22 -41.06
CA GLN A 42 -21.68 2.00 -42.12
C GLN A 42 -20.70 2.87 -42.93
N ASP A 43 -19.42 2.87 -42.58
CA ASP A 43 -18.38 3.64 -43.26
C ASP A 43 -17.68 2.81 -44.34
N ASP A 44 -17.93 3.16 -45.60
CA ASP A 44 -17.31 2.52 -46.78
C ASP A 44 -15.79 2.76 -46.90
N GLY A 45 -15.21 3.61 -46.05
CA GLY A 45 -13.77 3.88 -45.96
C GLY A 45 -12.96 2.80 -45.24
N LEU A 46 -13.60 1.92 -44.46
CA LEU A 46 -12.93 0.88 -43.67
C LEU A 46 -12.93 -0.48 -44.34
N THR A 47 -11.83 -1.22 -44.19
CA THR A 47 -11.66 -2.57 -44.70
C THR A 47 -12.38 -3.61 -43.84
N GLU A 48 -12.66 -4.78 -44.42
CA GLU A 48 -13.25 -5.91 -43.67
C GLU A 48 -12.39 -6.33 -42.47
N ALA A 49 -11.07 -6.19 -42.57
CA ALA A 49 -10.14 -6.50 -41.48
C ALA A 49 -10.27 -5.51 -40.31
N GLU A 50 -10.42 -4.22 -40.60
CA GLU A 50 -10.60 -3.19 -39.57
C GLU A 50 -11.95 -3.35 -38.84
N TRP A 51 -13.00 -3.74 -39.58
CA TRP A 51 -14.28 -4.10 -38.97
C TRP A 51 -14.14 -5.33 -38.05
N TYR A 52 -13.42 -6.37 -38.51
CA TYR A 52 -13.19 -7.58 -37.72
C TYR A 52 -12.41 -7.30 -36.44
N GLU A 53 -11.36 -6.48 -36.49
CA GLU A 53 -10.55 -6.14 -35.32
C GLU A 53 -11.37 -5.42 -34.24
N GLN A 54 -12.19 -4.44 -34.65
CA GLN A 54 -13.06 -3.71 -33.73
C GLN A 54 -14.14 -4.60 -33.13
N ALA A 55 -14.79 -5.41 -33.95
CA ALA A 55 -15.75 -6.43 -33.54
C ALA A 55 -15.14 -7.41 -32.53
N SER A 56 -13.98 -7.99 -32.85
CA SER A 56 -13.26 -8.94 -32.00
C SER A 56 -12.86 -8.34 -30.65
N ALA A 57 -12.46 -7.06 -30.61
CA ALA A 57 -12.16 -6.36 -29.37
C ALA A 57 -13.42 -6.23 -28.49
N LEU A 58 -14.55 -5.80 -29.06
CA LEU A 58 -15.81 -5.72 -28.32
C LEU A 58 -16.26 -7.09 -27.79
N TYR A 59 -16.20 -8.13 -28.62
CA TYR A 59 -16.57 -9.49 -28.21
C TYR A 59 -15.75 -9.97 -27.02
N ARG A 60 -14.44 -9.73 -27.04
CA ARG A 60 -13.53 -10.06 -25.94
C ARG A 60 -13.94 -9.32 -24.66
N ASP A 61 -14.16 -8.01 -24.75
CA ASP A 61 -14.56 -7.20 -23.59
C ASP A 61 -15.92 -7.62 -22.98
N ILE A 62 -16.84 -8.14 -23.81
CA ILE A 62 -18.17 -8.63 -23.39
C ILE A 62 -18.10 -10.03 -22.79
N THR A 63 -17.35 -10.94 -23.42
CA THR A 63 -17.40 -12.40 -23.16
C THR A 63 -16.36 -12.87 -22.15
N GLU A 64 -15.29 -12.12 -21.94
CA GLU A 64 -14.40 -12.39 -20.80
C GLU A 64 -15.22 -12.20 -19.51
N PRO A 65 -15.28 -13.23 -18.63
CA PRO A 65 -15.96 -13.09 -17.35
C PRO A 65 -15.35 -11.90 -16.62
N GLU A 66 -16.16 -11.14 -15.89
CA GLU A 66 -15.62 -10.24 -14.87
C GLU A 66 -14.86 -11.12 -13.89
N GLU A 67 -13.55 -11.22 -14.07
CA GLU A 67 -12.70 -11.70 -12.99
C GLU A 67 -13.07 -10.84 -11.78
N PRO A 68 -13.35 -11.43 -10.61
CA PRO A 68 -13.41 -10.64 -9.39
C PRO A 68 -12.16 -9.78 -9.41
N ASP A 69 -12.31 -8.46 -9.23
CA ASP A 69 -11.23 -7.48 -9.42
C ASP A 69 -10.09 -7.70 -8.41
N GLU A 70 -9.30 -8.74 -8.64
CA GLU A 70 -7.98 -9.00 -8.08
C GLU A 70 -6.95 -8.05 -8.74
N ARG A 71 -7.40 -7.16 -9.63
CA ARG A 71 -6.59 -6.20 -10.41
C ARG A 71 -6.73 -4.74 -10.00
N ARG A 72 -7.24 -4.43 -8.80
CA ARG A 72 -6.79 -3.21 -8.11
C ARG A 72 -5.50 -3.49 -7.35
N ALA A 73 -4.44 -3.75 -8.10
CA ALA A 73 -3.07 -3.90 -7.57
C ALA A 73 -2.45 -2.57 -7.07
N TYR A 74 -3.23 -1.48 -6.99
CA TYR A 74 -2.79 -0.19 -6.46
C TYR A 74 -3.96 0.61 -5.87
N VAL A 75 -3.66 1.46 -4.89
CA VAL A 75 -4.61 2.39 -4.29
C VAL A 75 -4.79 3.59 -5.24
N PRO A 76 -6.02 3.93 -5.70
CA PRO A 76 -6.22 5.09 -6.55
C PRO A 76 -5.85 6.41 -5.85
N ILE A 77 -5.44 7.41 -6.65
CA ILE A 77 -5.09 8.77 -6.16
C ILE A 77 -6.20 9.33 -5.25
N GLY A 78 -5.84 9.70 -4.04
CA GLY A 78 -6.75 10.29 -3.07
C GLY A 78 -7.73 9.29 -2.44
N LYS A 79 -7.45 7.97 -2.51
CA LYS A 79 -8.31 6.89 -2.02
C LYS A 79 -7.64 5.97 -0.99
N HIS A 80 -6.59 6.43 -0.32
CA HIS A 80 -6.05 5.76 0.86
C HIS A 80 -7.10 5.75 1.97
N VAL A 81 -7.11 4.67 2.76
CA VAL A 81 -8.07 4.46 3.85
C VAL A 81 -7.35 4.09 5.14
N LEU A 82 -7.92 4.50 6.26
CA LEU A 82 -7.44 4.08 7.58
C LEU A 82 -7.71 2.56 7.76
N PRO A 83 -6.68 1.71 7.90
CA PRO A 83 -6.88 0.28 8.11
C PRO A 83 -7.56 0.05 9.47
N LYS A 84 -8.42 -0.95 9.57
CA LYS A 84 -8.95 -1.37 10.87
C LYS A 84 -7.86 -2.03 11.69
N LEU A 85 -7.83 -1.79 13.01
CA LEU A 85 -6.94 -2.51 13.90
C LEU A 85 -7.29 -4.01 13.92
N PRO A 86 -6.29 -4.90 13.98
CA PRO A 86 -6.53 -6.36 14.07
C PRO A 86 -6.96 -6.82 15.46
N TYR A 87 -7.11 -5.91 16.42
CA TYR A 87 -7.51 -6.16 17.81
C TYR A 87 -8.25 -4.94 18.39
N SER A 88 -8.89 -5.10 19.55
CA SER A 88 -9.59 -4.00 20.23
C SER A 88 -8.61 -2.97 20.80
N TYR A 89 -9.06 -1.72 21.01
CA TYR A 89 -8.17 -0.66 21.51
C TYR A 89 -7.54 -0.95 22.88
N SER A 90 -8.18 -1.74 23.75
CA SER A 90 -7.63 -2.12 25.05
C SER A 90 -6.84 -3.43 25.03
N ALA A 91 -6.68 -4.08 23.88
CA ALA A 91 -6.08 -5.42 23.80
C ALA A 91 -4.60 -5.44 24.22
N LEU A 92 -3.91 -4.31 24.17
CA LEU A 92 -2.47 -4.22 24.46
C LEU A 92 -2.18 -3.78 25.91
N GLU A 93 -3.20 -3.60 26.75
CA GLU A 93 -3.02 -3.32 28.16
C GLU A 93 -2.40 -4.53 28.90
N PRO A 94 -1.56 -4.29 29.93
CA PRO A 94 -1.23 -3.00 30.54
C PRO A 94 -0.08 -2.26 29.83
N TYR A 95 0.45 -2.79 28.72
CA TYR A 95 1.67 -2.29 28.09
C TYR A 95 1.45 -1.05 27.21
N ILE A 96 0.29 -0.93 26.57
CA ILE A 96 -0.10 0.28 25.85
C ILE A 96 -1.58 0.55 26.14
N SER A 97 -1.88 1.72 26.69
CA SER A 97 -3.23 2.05 27.16
C SER A 97 -4.23 2.16 26.03
N ARG A 98 -5.49 1.83 26.33
CA ARG A 98 -6.61 2.03 25.41
C ARG A 98 -6.71 3.45 24.88
N GLU A 99 -6.43 4.44 25.73
CA GLU A 99 -6.50 5.85 25.37
C GLU A 99 -5.49 6.21 24.29
N ILE A 100 -4.22 5.79 24.46
CA ILE A 100 -3.17 5.94 23.45
C ILE A 100 -3.62 5.27 22.16
N MET A 101 -3.98 3.98 22.20
CA MET A 101 -4.37 3.23 21.00
C MET A 101 -5.51 3.88 20.23
N LYS A 102 -6.52 4.41 20.93
CA LYS A 102 -7.66 5.08 20.30
C LYS A 102 -7.26 6.39 19.65
N LEU A 103 -6.50 7.24 20.33
CA LEU A 103 -6.08 8.55 19.79
C LEU A 103 -5.07 8.37 18.65
N HIS A 104 -4.08 7.51 18.85
CA HIS A 104 -3.02 7.22 17.89
C HIS A 104 -3.59 6.68 16.57
N HIS A 105 -4.57 5.79 16.63
CA HIS A 105 -5.27 5.28 15.45
C HIS A 105 -6.27 6.28 14.84
N THR A 106 -7.23 6.77 15.63
CA THR A 106 -8.37 7.52 15.07
C THR A 106 -8.10 9.00 14.82
N LYS A 107 -7.00 9.54 15.36
CA LYS A 107 -6.60 10.94 15.17
C LYS A 107 -5.30 11.04 14.39
N HIS A 108 -4.20 10.50 14.94
CA HIS A 108 -2.89 10.65 14.32
C HIS A 108 -2.81 9.90 12.99
N HIS A 109 -3.11 8.60 12.96
CA HIS A 109 -3.09 7.84 11.72
C HIS A 109 -4.11 8.35 10.68
N GLN A 110 -5.32 8.70 11.11
CA GLN A 110 -6.33 9.31 10.22
C GLN A 110 -5.80 10.59 9.56
N SER A 111 -5.10 11.46 10.29
CA SER A 111 -4.52 12.69 9.73
C SER A 111 -3.47 12.41 8.65
N TYR A 112 -2.71 11.32 8.75
CA TYR A 112 -1.77 10.90 7.70
C TYR A 112 -2.50 10.40 6.46
N VAL A 113 -3.58 9.63 6.62
CA VAL A 113 -4.43 9.20 5.50
C VAL A 113 -5.02 10.40 4.77
N ASP A 114 -5.61 11.35 5.51
CA ASP A 114 -6.26 12.53 4.93
C ASP A 114 -5.24 13.45 4.23
N GLY A 115 -4.07 13.65 4.86
CA GLY A 115 -3.00 14.47 4.31
C GLY A 115 -2.36 13.85 3.06
N LEU A 116 -2.17 12.53 3.03
CA LEU A 116 -1.68 11.80 1.86
C LEU A 116 -2.65 11.94 0.70
N ASN A 117 -3.94 11.69 0.95
CA ASN A 117 -4.98 11.82 -0.06
C ASN A 117 -5.04 13.25 -0.64
N LYS A 118 -4.92 14.26 0.22
CA LYS A 118 -4.90 15.66 -0.19
C LYS A 118 -3.67 15.97 -1.07
N ALA A 119 -2.48 15.53 -0.65
CA ALA A 119 -1.25 15.78 -1.41
C ALA A 119 -1.32 15.17 -2.82
N GLU A 120 -1.80 13.92 -2.94
CA GLU A 120 -1.93 13.27 -4.25
C GLU A 120 -2.95 13.98 -5.16
N LEU A 121 -4.07 14.46 -4.62
CA LEU A 121 -5.09 15.20 -5.37
C LEU A 121 -4.57 16.55 -5.86
N GLU A 122 -3.84 17.29 -5.01
CA GLU A 122 -3.25 18.57 -5.40
C GLU A 122 -2.13 18.40 -6.42
N LEU A 123 -1.31 17.35 -6.31
CA LEU A 123 -0.32 17.00 -7.34
C LEU A 123 -0.98 16.59 -8.65
N LYS A 124 -2.10 15.85 -8.62
CA LYS A 124 -2.89 15.52 -9.81
C LYS A 124 -3.42 16.79 -10.48
N LYS A 125 -3.98 17.71 -9.70
CA LYS A 125 -4.47 19.01 -10.18
C LYS A 125 -3.35 19.83 -10.81
N ALA A 126 -2.18 19.92 -10.16
CA ALA A 126 -1.00 20.62 -10.69
C ALA A 126 -0.60 20.09 -12.07
N ARG A 127 -0.62 18.77 -12.28
CA ARG A 127 -0.34 18.15 -13.59
C ARG A 127 -1.39 18.51 -14.65
N GLN A 128 -2.67 18.55 -14.27
CA GLN A 128 -3.77 18.87 -15.19
C GLN A 128 -3.78 20.34 -15.60
N THR A 129 -3.49 21.24 -14.66
CA THR A 129 -3.50 22.70 -14.89
C THR A 129 -2.15 23.26 -15.33
N LYS A 130 -1.08 22.45 -15.26
CA LYS A 130 0.32 22.87 -15.47
C LYS A 130 0.78 23.98 -14.52
N GLN A 131 0.20 24.06 -13.32
CA GLN A 131 0.57 25.04 -12.29
C GLN A 131 1.37 24.36 -11.18
N TYR A 132 2.65 24.69 -11.06
CA TYR A 132 3.60 23.98 -10.19
C TYR A 132 4.17 24.83 -9.05
N ASP A 133 3.62 26.02 -8.79
CA ASP A 133 4.13 26.95 -7.76
C ASP A 133 4.27 26.31 -6.37
N LEU A 134 3.38 25.37 -6.04
CA LEU A 134 3.37 24.63 -4.77
C LEU A 134 3.90 23.20 -4.88
N VAL A 135 4.52 22.79 -5.99
CA VAL A 135 4.95 21.39 -6.20
C VAL A 135 5.91 20.92 -5.11
N ALA A 136 6.85 21.77 -4.69
CA ALA A 136 7.78 21.43 -3.61
C ALA A 136 7.08 21.26 -2.24
N HIS A 137 5.99 21.99 -2.00
CA HIS A 137 5.18 21.84 -0.80
C HIS A 137 4.44 20.50 -0.81
N TRP A 138 3.70 20.21 -1.87
CA TRP A 138 2.95 18.96 -1.99
C TRP A 138 3.87 17.74 -2.05
N GLU A 139 5.06 17.90 -2.65
CA GLU A 139 6.25 17.05 -2.53
C GLU A 139 6.49 16.53 -1.11
N ARG A 140 6.66 17.50 -0.22
CA ARG A 140 6.97 17.25 1.19
C ARG A 140 5.78 16.68 1.95
N GLN A 141 4.56 17.12 1.63
CA GLN A 141 3.34 16.57 2.23
C GLN A 141 3.14 15.10 1.85
N LEU A 142 3.36 14.76 0.57
CA LEU A 142 3.29 13.40 0.06
C LEU A 142 4.27 12.48 0.82
N ALA A 143 5.53 12.90 0.97
CA ALA A 143 6.53 12.13 1.68
C ALA A 143 6.20 11.98 3.19
N PHE A 144 5.82 13.06 3.86
CA PHE A 144 5.52 13.05 5.30
C PHE A 144 4.28 12.21 5.63
N HIS A 145 3.16 12.48 4.96
CA HIS A 145 1.90 11.77 5.21
C HIS A 145 1.93 10.34 4.64
N GLY A 146 2.60 10.12 3.51
CA GLY A 146 2.82 8.80 2.94
C GLY A 146 3.59 7.88 3.89
N ALA A 147 4.78 8.31 4.32
CA ALA A 147 5.56 7.55 5.28
C ALA A 147 4.83 7.37 6.62
N GLY A 148 4.12 8.40 7.09
CA GLY A 148 3.28 8.32 8.30
C GLY A 148 2.20 7.25 8.17
N HIS A 149 1.44 7.24 7.07
CA HIS A 149 0.41 6.23 6.82
C HIS A 149 0.99 4.81 6.71
N TYR A 150 2.06 4.64 5.95
CA TYR A 150 2.65 3.32 5.72
C TYR A 150 3.26 2.74 7.00
N LEU A 151 4.05 3.52 7.75
CA LEU A 151 4.67 3.03 8.98
C LEU A 151 3.62 2.67 10.05
N HIS A 152 2.59 3.49 10.25
CA HIS A 152 1.51 3.16 11.18
C HIS A 152 0.73 1.92 10.74
N SER A 153 0.48 1.77 9.43
CA SER A 153 -0.18 0.58 8.89
C SER A 153 0.61 -0.70 9.19
N ILE A 154 1.93 -0.65 9.27
CA ILE A 154 2.76 -1.81 9.67
C ILE A 154 2.80 -1.95 11.19
N PHE A 155 2.90 -0.83 11.92
CA PHE A 155 2.97 -0.80 13.39
C PHE A 155 1.78 -1.51 14.05
N TRP A 156 0.56 -1.31 13.56
CA TRP A 156 -0.63 -1.98 14.10
C TRP A 156 -0.60 -3.50 13.95
N PHE A 157 -0.02 -4.02 12.87
CA PHE A 157 0.07 -5.45 12.62
C PHE A 157 1.34 -6.08 13.20
N SER A 158 2.24 -5.23 13.73
CA SER A 158 3.45 -5.63 14.44
C SER A 158 3.21 -5.91 15.94
N MET A 159 1.96 -5.79 16.40
CA MET A 159 1.59 -5.99 17.80
C MET A 159 0.43 -6.98 17.94
N ASN A 160 0.34 -7.65 19.09
CA ASN A 160 -0.73 -8.57 19.43
C ASN A 160 -0.92 -8.66 20.96
N PRO A 161 -2.15 -8.84 21.48
CA PRO A 161 -2.40 -9.10 22.91
C PRO A 161 -1.61 -10.30 23.46
N ASN A 162 -1.41 -11.32 22.63
CA ASN A 162 -0.62 -12.52 22.95
C ASN A 162 0.79 -12.46 22.35
N GLY A 163 1.34 -11.24 22.21
CA GLY A 163 2.74 -11.03 21.81
C GLY A 163 3.73 -11.71 22.76
N LYS A 164 5.04 -11.57 22.50
CA LYS A 164 6.19 -12.28 23.13
C LYS A 164 6.69 -13.50 22.38
N ARG A 165 6.05 -13.89 21.27
CA ARG A 165 6.65 -14.89 20.39
C ARG A 165 7.99 -14.36 19.88
N ARG A 166 8.97 -15.23 19.68
CA ARG A 166 10.18 -14.91 18.92
C ARG A 166 9.90 -15.03 17.41
N PRO A 167 10.69 -14.38 16.54
CA PRO A 167 10.64 -14.68 15.12
C PRO A 167 11.08 -16.13 14.88
N THR A 168 10.61 -16.69 13.79
CA THR A 168 10.89 -18.05 13.35
C THR A 168 11.23 -18.07 11.86
N GLY A 169 11.61 -19.23 11.33
CA GLY A 169 11.86 -19.42 9.90
C GLY A 169 12.99 -18.55 9.36
N ALA A 170 12.85 -18.12 8.10
CA ALA A 170 13.88 -17.37 7.37
C ALA A 170 14.24 -16.03 8.04
N LEU A 171 13.25 -15.34 8.63
CA LEU A 171 13.51 -14.08 9.32
C LEU A 171 14.41 -14.26 10.54
N PHE A 172 14.18 -15.30 11.35
CA PHE A 172 15.02 -15.58 12.52
C PHE A 172 16.48 -15.86 12.11
N GLN A 173 16.67 -16.68 11.08
CA GLN A 173 18.01 -16.99 10.56
C GLN A 173 18.70 -15.72 10.05
N MET A 174 17.97 -14.85 9.34
CA MET A 174 18.54 -13.61 8.83
C MET A 174 18.86 -12.60 9.95
N ILE A 175 18.11 -12.61 11.05
CA ILE A 175 18.44 -11.84 12.26
C ILE A 175 19.78 -12.33 12.84
N ASP A 176 19.98 -13.64 12.97
CA ASP A 176 21.24 -14.19 13.47
C ASP A 176 22.41 -13.87 12.54
N VAL A 177 22.21 -13.92 11.21
CA VAL A 177 23.24 -13.52 10.23
C VAL A 177 23.58 -12.03 10.32
N SER A 178 22.57 -11.16 10.45
CA SER A 178 22.76 -9.71 10.36
C SER A 178 23.25 -9.08 11.67
N PHE A 179 22.86 -9.66 12.82
CA PHE A 179 23.13 -9.10 14.15
C PHE A 179 23.89 -10.04 15.08
N GLY A 180 24.23 -11.25 14.62
CA GLY A 180 24.93 -12.28 15.39
C GLY A 180 24.02 -13.08 16.34
N SER A 181 22.96 -12.48 16.87
CA SER A 181 21.91 -13.19 17.61
C SER A 181 20.63 -12.35 17.74
N TYR A 182 19.50 -13.00 17.99
CA TYR A 182 18.26 -12.30 18.41
C TYR A 182 18.44 -11.39 19.63
N SER A 183 19.30 -11.76 20.58
CA SER A 183 19.55 -10.95 21.78
C SER A 183 20.26 -9.64 21.43
N ALA A 184 21.32 -9.73 20.61
CA ALA A 184 22.06 -8.58 20.14
C ALA A 184 21.18 -7.67 19.26
N PHE A 185 20.37 -8.25 18.37
CA PHE A 185 19.35 -7.52 17.61
C PHE A 185 18.40 -6.74 18.55
N LYS A 186 17.80 -7.42 19.53
CA LYS A 186 16.83 -6.81 20.44
C LYS A 186 17.46 -5.67 21.24
N GLU A 187 18.70 -5.85 21.69
CA GLU A 187 19.46 -4.81 22.39
C GLU A 187 19.71 -3.60 21.48
N GLN A 188 20.29 -3.80 20.30
CA GLN A 188 20.56 -2.72 19.35
C GLN A 188 19.28 -1.98 18.96
N PHE A 189 18.19 -2.70 18.64
CA PHE A 189 16.90 -2.12 18.28
C PHE A 189 16.34 -1.25 19.42
N SER A 190 16.39 -1.76 20.65
CA SER A 190 15.91 -1.04 21.83
C SER A 190 16.74 0.23 22.07
N GLN A 191 18.05 0.14 21.95
CA GLN A 191 18.94 1.30 22.11
C GLN A 191 18.71 2.35 21.02
N ALA A 192 18.52 1.93 19.77
CA ALA A 192 18.18 2.83 18.67
C ALA A 192 16.86 3.57 18.95
N ALA A 193 15.80 2.84 19.34
CA ALA A 193 14.49 3.41 19.66
C ALA A 193 14.56 4.44 20.81
N LYS A 194 15.30 4.12 21.87
CA LYS A 194 15.48 5.01 23.02
C LYS A 194 16.22 6.30 22.66
N LYS A 195 17.12 6.25 21.68
CA LYS A 195 18.03 7.34 21.31
C LYS A 195 17.64 8.14 20.06
N VAL A 196 16.47 7.90 19.46
CA VAL A 196 15.97 8.74 18.36
C VAL A 196 15.92 10.20 18.81
N GLU A 197 16.56 11.10 18.09
CA GLU A 197 16.52 12.53 18.40
C GLU A 197 15.17 13.13 18.00
N GLY A 198 14.53 13.87 18.90
CA GLY A 198 13.20 14.42 18.68
C GLY A 198 12.11 13.34 18.56
N VAL A 199 11.45 13.29 17.42
CA VAL A 199 10.32 12.38 17.12
C VAL A 199 10.65 11.47 15.96
N GLY A 200 10.24 10.20 16.00
CA GLY A 200 10.61 9.26 14.96
C GLY A 200 10.35 7.80 15.31
N TRP A 201 11.18 6.92 14.76
CA TRP A 201 10.98 5.47 14.73
C TRP A 201 12.31 4.72 14.87
N ALA A 202 12.26 3.54 15.49
CA ALA A 202 13.22 2.48 15.18
C ALA A 202 12.58 1.50 14.20
N ILE A 203 13.28 1.15 13.12
CA ILE A 203 12.73 0.33 12.04
C ILE A 203 13.71 -0.78 11.69
N LEU A 204 13.28 -2.03 11.86
CA LEU A 204 13.96 -3.18 11.25
C LEU A 204 13.56 -3.22 9.77
N VAL A 205 14.56 -3.19 8.89
CA VAL A 205 14.35 -3.18 7.45
C VAL A 205 15.09 -4.35 6.80
N TRP A 206 14.56 -4.84 5.67
CA TRP A 206 15.36 -5.55 4.69
C TRP A 206 16.06 -4.53 3.80
N ALA A 207 17.37 -4.68 3.58
CA ALA A 207 18.16 -3.87 2.67
C ALA A 207 18.53 -4.69 1.42
N PRO A 208 17.73 -4.64 0.33
CA PRO A 208 17.94 -5.41 -0.89
C PRO A 208 19.35 -5.31 -1.48
N ARG A 209 19.97 -4.13 -1.40
CA ARG A 209 21.34 -3.90 -1.92
C ARG A 209 22.43 -4.57 -1.10
N ALA A 210 22.20 -4.72 0.20
CA ALA A 210 23.16 -5.31 1.12
C ALA A 210 22.90 -6.81 1.34
N GLY A 211 21.72 -7.32 0.97
CA GLY A 211 21.32 -8.70 1.18
C GLY A 211 21.22 -9.08 2.66
N ARG A 212 20.92 -8.12 3.55
CA ARG A 212 20.85 -8.32 5.00
C ARG A 212 19.80 -7.42 5.65
N LEU A 213 19.56 -7.65 6.94
CA LEU A 213 18.73 -6.78 7.76
C LEU A 213 19.54 -5.61 8.32
N GLU A 214 18.90 -4.45 8.45
CA GLU A 214 19.47 -3.26 9.09
C GLU A 214 18.46 -2.65 10.07
N ILE A 215 18.95 -1.84 11.01
CA ILE A 215 18.11 -1.05 11.92
C ILE A 215 18.30 0.43 11.57
N LEU A 216 17.21 1.12 11.25
CA LEU A 216 17.21 2.56 10.98
C LEU A 216 16.54 3.30 12.14
N ALA A 217 17.18 4.38 12.59
CA ALA A 217 16.59 5.36 13.51
C ALA A 217 16.06 6.53 12.67
N ALA A 218 14.82 6.41 12.18
CA ALA A 218 14.22 7.40 11.31
C ALA A 218 13.64 8.56 12.11
N GLU A 219 13.85 9.80 11.67
CA GLU A 219 13.20 10.97 12.24
C GLU A 219 11.95 11.37 11.46
N LYS A 220 10.99 11.97 12.18
CA LYS A 220 9.63 12.22 11.69
C LYS A 220 9.02 10.92 11.16
N HIS A 221 8.79 10.81 9.86
CA HIS A 221 8.41 9.54 9.21
C HIS A 221 9.35 9.16 8.05
N GLN A 222 9.96 10.16 7.42
CA GLN A 222 10.65 10.02 6.13
C GLN A 222 12.13 10.45 6.17
N LEU A 223 12.63 10.97 7.30
CA LEU A 223 14.02 11.43 7.42
C LEU A 223 14.91 10.30 7.96
N TYR A 224 16.18 10.32 7.57
CA TYR A 224 17.20 9.31 7.92
C TYR A 224 16.79 7.87 7.58
N SER A 225 15.98 7.71 6.52
CA SER A 225 15.77 6.44 5.84
C SER A 225 16.77 6.28 4.69
N GLN A 226 17.01 5.03 4.31
CA GLN A 226 17.62 4.68 3.03
C GLN A 226 16.51 4.56 1.97
N TRP A 227 16.82 4.84 0.70
CA TRP A 227 15.91 4.52 -0.40
C TRP A 227 15.95 3.01 -0.67
N ASP A 228 14.86 2.44 -1.19
CA ASP A 228 14.68 1.02 -1.56
C ASP A 228 14.70 -0.05 -0.45
N VAL A 229 14.93 0.33 0.80
CA VAL A 229 14.73 -0.57 1.95
C VAL A 229 13.25 -0.88 2.18
N ILE A 230 12.97 -2.07 2.72
CA ILE A 230 11.61 -2.56 2.96
C ILE A 230 11.38 -2.68 4.47
N PRO A 231 10.52 -1.85 5.08
CA PRO A 231 10.20 -1.93 6.51
C PRO A 231 9.50 -3.24 6.90
N LEU A 232 10.01 -3.88 7.95
CA LEU A 232 9.49 -5.15 8.47
C LEU A 232 8.85 -4.97 9.85
N LEU A 233 9.54 -4.30 10.77
CA LEU A 233 9.09 -4.07 12.15
C LEU A 233 9.44 -2.64 12.58
N PRO A 234 8.49 -1.69 12.49
CA PRO A 234 8.65 -0.35 13.02
C PRO A 234 8.16 -0.25 14.48
N LEU A 235 8.82 0.59 15.27
CA LEU A 235 8.41 1.03 16.59
C LEU A 235 8.29 2.56 16.59
N ASP A 236 7.08 3.07 16.82
CA ASP A 236 6.80 4.49 16.93
C ASP A 236 7.33 5.04 18.27
N VAL A 237 8.24 6.02 18.23
CA VAL A 237 8.74 6.73 19.41
C VAL A 237 8.45 8.24 19.33
N TRP A 238 7.44 8.64 18.56
CA TRP A 238 6.79 9.93 18.73
C TRP A 238 6.14 10.01 20.11
N GLU A 239 6.15 11.20 20.72
CA GLU A 239 5.60 11.37 22.07
C GLU A 239 4.11 10.97 22.15
N HIS A 240 3.32 11.16 21.09
CA HIS A 240 1.92 10.71 21.07
C HIS A 240 1.74 9.21 21.30
N ALA A 241 2.77 8.39 21.03
CA ALA A 241 2.71 6.94 21.14
C ALA A 241 2.84 6.43 22.58
N TYR A 242 3.33 7.28 23.50
CA TYR A 242 3.63 6.84 24.87
C TYR A 242 3.33 7.86 25.97
N TYR A 243 3.32 9.16 25.66
CA TYR A 243 3.39 10.21 26.68
C TYR A 243 2.20 10.19 27.66
N LEU A 244 1.01 9.80 27.23
CA LEU A 244 -0.14 9.71 28.13
C LEU A 244 0.07 8.70 29.27
N GLN A 245 0.82 7.61 29.02
CA GLN A 245 1.06 6.54 29.99
C GLN A 245 2.47 6.59 30.62
N TYR A 246 3.50 6.89 29.83
CA TYR A 246 4.91 6.84 30.24
C TYR A 246 5.54 8.22 30.47
N LYS A 247 4.81 9.30 30.17
CA LYS A 247 5.31 10.69 30.27
C LYS A 247 6.64 10.83 29.54
N ASN A 248 7.67 11.37 30.19
CA ASN A 248 9.00 11.54 29.61
C ASN A 248 9.84 10.24 29.58
N ASP A 249 9.36 9.13 30.16
CA ASP A 249 10.12 7.87 30.20
C ASP A 249 9.88 7.02 28.95
N ARG A 250 10.47 7.46 27.84
CA ARG A 250 10.48 6.70 26.58
C ARG A 250 11.11 5.31 26.77
N ALA A 251 12.11 5.18 27.64
CA ALA A 251 12.82 3.93 27.83
C ALA A 251 11.89 2.85 28.40
N ALA A 252 11.07 3.20 29.39
CA ALA A 252 10.05 2.31 29.92
C ALA A 252 9.03 1.89 28.86
N TYR A 253 8.58 2.81 27.98
CA TYR A 253 7.71 2.46 26.87
C TYR A 253 8.33 1.42 25.92
N VAL A 254 9.58 1.64 25.49
CA VAL A 254 10.29 0.71 24.60
C VAL A 254 10.44 -0.67 25.25
N ASP A 255 10.75 -0.71 26.55
CA ASP A 255 10.89 -1.97 27.29
C ASP A 255 9.55 -2.71 27.42
N GLN A 256 8.44 -1.98 27.60
CA GLN A 256 7.11 -2.57 27.68
C GLN A 256 6.55 -3.00 26.32
N TRP A 257 6.86 -2.28 25.24
CA TRP A 257 6.42 -2.63 23.88
C TRP A 257 6.84 -4.05 23.47
N TRP A 258 8.02 -4.52 23.89
CA TRP A 258 8.46 -5.89 23.63
C TRP A 258 7.51 -6.99 24.13
N ASN A 259 6.61 -6.70 25.08
CA ASN A 259 5.60 -7.64 25.57
C ASN A 259 4.43 -7.83 24.61
N VAL A 260 4.26 -6.92 23.64
CA VAL A 260 3.15 -6.98 22.67
C VAL A 260 3.64 -7.21 21.25
N VAL A 261 4.95 -7.29 21.00
CA VAL A 261 5.50 -7.54 19.66
C VAL A 261 4.99 -8.87 19.09
N ASP A 262 4.54 -8.81 17.84
CA ASP A 262 4.14 -9.94 17.03
C ASP A 262 4.96 -10.01 15.73
N TRP A 263 5.65 -11.13 15.56
CA TRP A 263 6.56 -11.34 14.44
C TRP A 263 5.87 -11.88 13.19
N ARG A 264 4.61 -12.32 13.26
CA ARG A 264 3.95 -12.99 12.13
C ARG A 264 3.84 -12.08 10.90
N GLU A 265 3.55 -10.80 11.09
CA GLU A 265 3.49 -9.86 9.98
C GLU A 265 4.90 -9.57 9.42
N ALA A 266 5.89 -9.35 10.29
CA ALA A 266 7.27 -9.15 9.87
C ALA A 266 7.83 -10.35 9.08
N GLU A 267 7.52 -11.58 9.51
CA GLU A 267 7.87 -12.81 8.81
C GLU A 267 7.22 -12.88 7.42
N LYS A 268 5.91 -12.64 7.34
CA LYS A 268 5.19 -12.62 6.06
C LYS A 268 5.74 -11.57 5.09
N ARG A 269 6.06 -10.38 5.60
CA ARG A 269 6.70 -9.31 4.82
C ARG A 269 8.08 -9.73 4.36
N PHE A 270 8.87 -10.34 5.24
CA PHE A 270 10.21 -10.80 4.92
C PHE A 270 10.19 -11.86 3.81
N GLU A 271 9.25 -12.82 3.85
CA GLU A 271 9.08 -13.86 2.82
C GLU A 271 8.92 -13.30 1.39
N GLN A 272 8.37 -12.10 1.27
CA GLN A 272 8.26 -11.38 -0.01
C GLN A 272 9.48 -10.49 -0.25
N ALA A 273 9.90 -9.74 0.77
CA ALA A 273 10.96 -8.75 0.68
C ALA A 273 12.32 -9.36 0.33
N HIS A 274 12.69 -10.51 0.91
CA HIS A 274 14.00 -11.13 0.68
C HIS A 274 14.19 -11.66 -0.75
N ARG A 275 13.11 -11.72 -1.55
CA ARG A 275 13.16 -12.04 -2.98
C ARG A 275 13.51 -10.83 -3.83
N VAL A 276 13.36 -9.61 -3.29
CA VAL A 276 13.85 -8.38 -3.91
C VAL A 276 15.35 -8.29 -3.63
N ILE A 277 16.12 -8.77 -4.60
CA ILE A 277 17.58 -8.77 -4.59
C ILE A 277 18.02 -7.92 -5.77
N TRP A 278 18.78 -6.85 -5.49
CA TRP A 278 19.50 -6.14 -6.54
C TRP A 278 20.79 -6.89 -6.85
N PRO A 279 21.29 -6.90 -8.10
CA PRO A 279 22.64 -7.37 -8.37
C PRO A 279 23.60 -6.71 -7.38
N LEU A 280 24.26 -7.53 -6.57
CA LEU A 280 25.34 -7.08 -5.72
C LEU A 280 26.44 -6.58 -6.68
N TYR A 281 26.95 -5.38 -6.40
CA TYR A 281 27.91 -4.66 -7.23
C TYR A 281 29.08 -5.52 -7.70
#